data_AF-A0A844MA78-F1
#
_entry.id   AF-A0A844MA78-F1
#
_cell.length_a   1.000
_cell.length_b   1.000
_cell.length_c   1.000
_cell.angle_alpha   90.00
_cell.angle_beta   90.00
_cell.angle_gamma   90.00
#
_symmetry.space_group_name_H-M   'P 1'
#
loop_
_entity.id
_entity.type
_entity.pdbx_description
1 polymer ?
#
loop_
_entity_poly.entity_id
_entity_poly.type
_entity_poly.pdbx_seq_one_letter_code
_entity_poly.pdbx_strand_id
1 'polypeptide(L)'
;MVNPEQMSLTAHQHIQTYLSISAKKAIDKEDLNAILRLSQHLRVFGLLSAAAYVNQTNAQEGRVRSRTVPVWKSLLGQLLDSQNPPSEKELREAIVNMAKEEPEKYIATWRKVMMLSNYWNFWARAYSV
;
A
#
# COMPACT_ATOMS: atom_id res chain seq x y z
N MET A 1 1.08 10.94 -19.40
CA MET A 1 0.96 12.11 -18.50
C MET A 1 0.18 11.65 -17.27
N VAL A 2 0.65 11.94 -16.06
CA VAL A 2 -0.05 11.52 -14.83
C VAL A 2 -1.18 12.50 -14.56
N ASN A 3 -2.42 12.02 -14.43
CA ASN A 3 -3.58 12.85 -14.07
C ASN A 3 -3.77 12.87 -12.55
N PRO A 4 -3.59 14.02 -11.86
CA PRO A 4 -3.81 14.16 -10.42
C PRO A 4 -5.18 13.70 -9.94
N GLU A 5 -6.23 14.03 -10.71
CA GLU A 5 -7.61 13.67 -10.38
C GLU A 5 -7.79 12.15 -10.39
N GLN A 6 -7.27 11.49 -11.42
CA GLN A 6 -7.31 10.02 -11.52
C GLN A 6 -6.53 9.35 -10.38
N MET A 7 -5.39 9.91 -9.97
CA MET A 7 -4.63 9.39 -8.82
C MET A 7 -5.40 9.56 -7.52
N SER A 8 -6.08 10.69 -7.33
CA SER A 8 -6.94 10.92 -6.18
C SER A 8 -8.11 9.93 -6.14
N LEU A 9 -8.80 9.72 -7.26
CA LEU A 9 -9.90 8.74 -7.37
C LEU A 9 -9.41 7.30 -7.14
N THR A 10 -8.23 6.96 -7.65
CA THR A 10 -7.62 5.63 -7.40
C THR A 10 -7.31 5.45 -5.91
N ALA A 11 -6.71 6.45 -5.26
CA ALA A 11 -6.41 6.39 -3.83
C ALA A 11 -7.68 6.33 -2.98
N HIS A 12 -8.71 7.09 -3.35
CA HIS A 12 -10.04 7.04 -2.73
C HIS A 12 -10.61 5.63 -2.77
N GLN A 13 -10.64 5.01 -3.96
CA GLN A 13 -11.06 3.62 -4.15
C GLN A 13 -10.27 2.67 -3.25
N HIS A 14 -8.93 2.82 -3.18
CA HIS A 14 -8.10 1.95 -2.36
C HIS A 14 -8.46 2.01 -0.87
N ILE A 15 -8.72 3.21 -0.36
CA ILE A 15 -9.14 3.42 1.03
C ILE A 15 -10.53 2.82 1.28
N GLN A 16 -11.48 3.01 0.36
CA GLN A 16 -12.83 2.43 0.46
C GLN A 16 -12.78 0.90 0.45
N THR A 17 -11.99 0.29 -0.44
CA THR A 17 -11.79 -1.16 -0.47
C THR A 17 -11.18 -1.66 0.83
N TYR A 18 -10.17 -0.96 1.37
CA TYR A 18 -9.56 -1.32 2.65
C TYR A 18 -10.57 -1.30 3.80
N LEU A 19 -11.39 -0.24 3.89
CA LEU A 19 -12.45 -0.11 4.89
C LEU A 19 -13.48 -1.24 4.77
N SER A 20 -13.92 -1.55 3.55
CA SER A 20 -14.86 -2.63 3.26
C SER A 20 -14.34 -4.00 3.69
N ILE A 21 -13.12 -4.38 3.26
CA ILE A 21 -12.50 -5.67 3.60
C ILE A 21 -12.23 -5.78 5.11
N SER A 22 -11.93 -4.66 5.76
CA SER A 22 -11.68 -4.62 7.21
C SER A 22 -12.97 -4.48 8.04
N ALA A 23 -14.15 -4.43 7.40
CA ALA A 23 -15.44 -4.16 8.02
C ALA A 23 -15.45 -2.88 8.90
N LYS A 24 -14.71 -1.85 8.49
CA LYS A 24 -14.60 -0.56 9.19
C LYS A 24 -15.41 0.52 8.46
N LYS A 25 -16.00 1.43 9.23
CA LYS A 25 -16.71 2.61 8.67
C LYS A 25 -15.81 3.85 8.52
N ALA A 26 -14.68 3.87 9.22
CA ALA A 26 -13.73 4.97 9.27
C ALA A 26 -12.31 4.45 9.52
N ILE A 27 -11.32 5.27 9.20
CA ILE A 27 -9.90 5.00 9.46
C ILE A 27 -9.62 5.35 10.92
N ASP A 28 -9.19 4.38 11.72
CA ASP A 28 -8.76 4.65 13.09
C ASP A 28 -7.32 5.22 13.12
N LYS A 29 -6.89 5.68 14.30
CA LYS A 29 -5.57 6.27 14.49
C LYS A 29 -4.43 5.31 14.11
N GLU A 30 -4.57 4.01 14.36
CA GLU A 30 -3.53 3.03 14.07
C GLU A 30 -3.42 2.76 12.57
N ASP A 31 -4.55 2.68 11.88
CA ASP A 31 -4.61 2.58 10.43
C ASP A 31 -4.03 3.83 9.76
N LEU A 32 -4.41 5.03 10.23
CA LEU A 32 -3.85 6.29 9.74
C LEU A 32 -2.33 6.29 9.89
N ASN A 33 -1.83 5.91 11.08
CA ASN A 33 -0.39 5.80 11.33
C ASN A 33 0.27 4.74 10.44
N ALA A 34 -0.40 3.64 10.12
CA ALA A 34 0.11 2.64 9.19
C ALA A 34 0.23 3.21 7.76
N ILE A 35 -0.78 3.93 7.27
CA ILE A 35 -0.78 4.54 5.93
C ILE A 35 0.33 5.58 5.80
N LEU A 36 0.47 6.47 6.80
CA LEU A 36 1.53 7.48 6.82
C LEU A 36 2.92 6.83 6.83
N ARG A 37 3.10 5.76 7.62
CA ARG A 37 4.35 4.99 7.62
C ARG A 37 4.62 4.31 6.29
N LEU A 38 3.60 3.83 5.57
CA LEU A 38 3.80 3.28 4.22
C LEU A 38 4.36 4.33 3.28
N SER A 39 3.75 5.53 3.27
CA SER A 39 4.21 6.63 2.41
C SER A 39 5.67 7.01 2.72
N GLN A 40 6.04 7.10 4.00
CA GLN A 40 7.42 7.34 4.41
C GLN A 40 8.36 6.21 3.98
N HIS A 41 7.95 4.94 4.20
CA HIS A 41 8.75 3.77 3.84
C HIS A 41 9.01 3.68 2.35
N LEU A 42 7.98 3.91 1.52
CA LEU A 42 8.09 3.91 0.06
C LEU A 42 9.04 4.99 -0.46
N ARG A 43 9.07 6.15 0.21
CA ARG A 43 9.97 7.25 -0.12
C ARG A 43 11.43 6.92 0.15
N VAL A 44 11.72 6.26 1.28
CA VAL A 44 13.09 6.00 1.73
C VAL A 44 13.63 4.69 1.18
N PHE A 45 12.82 3.63 1.17
CA PHE A 45 13.27 2.26 0.91
C PHE A 45 12.62 1.61 -0.33
N GLY A 46 11.59 2.23 -0.92
CA GLY A 46 10.97 1.75 -2.16
C GLY A 46 10.06 0.53 -2.01
N LEU A 47 9.54 0.06 -3.15
CA LEU A 47 8.51 -0.99 -3.26
C LEU A 47 8.99 -2.37 -2.77
N LEU A 48 10.19 -2.78 -3.16
CA LEU A 48 10.74 -4.09 -2.81
C LEU A 48 10.84 -4.27 -1.28
N SER A 49 11.30 -3.22 -0.59
CA SER A 49 11.40 -3.20 0.87
C SER A 49 10.02 -3.21 1.54
N ALA A 50 9.05 -2.46 1.01
CA ALA A 50 7.68 -2.45 1.55
C ALA A 50 7.01 -3.84 1.42
N ALA A 51 7.17 -4.50 0.27
CA ALA A 51 6.64 -5.85 0.04
C ALA A 51 7.33 -6.91 0.89
N ALA A 52 8.65 -6.78 1.10
CA ALA A 52 9.39 -7.63 2.01
C ALA A 52 8.90 -7.47 3.46
N TYR A 53 8.62 -6.24 3.92
CA TYR A 53 8.09 -5.99 5.27
C TYR A 53 6.74 -6.69 5.51
N VAL A 54 5.85 -6.66 4.52
CA VAL A 54 4.57 -7.39 4.57
C VAL A 54 4.81 -8.90 4.76
N ASN A 55 5.88 -9.45 4.17
CA ASN A 55 6.16 -10.88 4.13
C ASN A 55 7.10 -11.44 5.22
N GLN A 56 7.73 -10.59 6.05
CA GLN A 56 8.72 -11.08 7.01
C GLN A 56 8.09 -12.03 8.06
N THR A 57 8.47 -13.30 8.08
CA THR A 57 7.87 -14.31 8.98
C THR A 57 8.42 -14.33 10.40
N ASN A 58 9.41 -13.49 10.73
CA ASN A 58 10.10 -13.58 12.02
C ASN A 58 9.32 -12.91 13.17
N ALA A 59 8.69 -13.74 14.00
CA ALA A 59 8.73 -13.82 15.47
C ALA A 59 8.61 -12.57 16.36
N GLN A 60 8.41 -11.36 15.83
CA GLN A 60 8.01 -10.20 16.62
C GLN A 60 6.52 -9.96 16.38
N GLU A 61 5.69 -10.69 17.13
CA GLU A 61 4.28 -10.35 17.36
C GLU A 61 4.21 -9.00 18.08
N GLY A 62 4.40 -7.92 17.33
CA GLY A 62 4.26 -6.56 17.81
C GLY A 62 2.87 -6.03 17.49
N ARG A 63 2.18 -5.44 18.48
CA ARG A 63 0.89 -4.73 18.28
C ARG A 63 0.95 -3.76 17.10
N VAL A 64 2.10 -3.11 16.90
CA VAL A 64 2.33 -2.19 15.80
C VAL A 64 2.23 -2.91 14.45
N ARG A 65 2.81 -4.10 14.32
CA ARG A 65 2.87 -4.84 13.05
C ARG A 65 1.53 -5.47 12.68
N SER A 66 0.80 -6.00 13.65
CA SER A 66 -0.55 -6.55 13.44
C SER A 66 -1.55 -5.49 12.96
N ARG A 67 -1.29 -4.20 13.26
CA ARG A 67 -2.04 -3.07 12.70
C ARG A 67 -1.51 -2.60 11.35
N THR A 68 -0.18 -2.62 11.15
CA THR A 68 0.43 -2.14 9.90
C THR A 68 0.21 -3.04 8.69
N VAL A 69 0.44 -4.35 8.86
CA VAL A 69 0.52 -5.29 7.72
C VAL A 69 -0.79 -5.37 6.93
N PRO A 70 -1.98 -5.44 7.55
CA PRO A 70 -3.24 -5.49 6.80
C PRO A 70 -3.45 -4.29 5.88
N VAL A 71 -3.12 -3.09 6.37
CA VAL A 71 -3.20 -1.84 5.59
C VAL A 71 -2.23 -1.89 4.42
N TRP A 72 -0.95 -2.20 4.68
CA TRP A 72 0.09 -2.19 3.66
C TRP A 72 -0.17 -3.23 2.58
N LYS A 73 -0.55 -4.45 2.98
CA LYS A 73 -0.97 -5.52 2.08
C LYS A 73 -2.10 -5.05 1.17
N SER A 74 -3.15 -4.46 1.74
CA SER A 74 -4.31 -4.00 0.96
C SER A 74 -3.91 -2.92 -0.06
N LEU A 75 -3.18 -1.89 0.36
CA LEU A 75 -2.84 -0.77 -0.52
C LEU A 75 -1.83 -1.15 -1.61
N LEU A 76 -0.83 -1.96 -1.26
CA LEU A 76 0.18 -2.45 -2.21
C LEU A 76 -0.39 -3.52 -3.14
N GLY A 77 -1.30 -4.38 -2.66
CA GLY A 77 -1.98 -5.36 -3.49
C GLY A 77 -2.84 -4.68 -4.56
N GLN A 78 -3.67 -3.72 -4.15
CA GLN A 78 -4.52 -2.96 -5.07
C GLN A 78 -3.73 -2.10 -6.08
N LEU A 79 -2.49 -1.70 -5.75
CA LEU A 79 -1.59 -1.03 -6.68
C LEU A 79 -1.22 -1.94 -7.87
N LEU A 80 -1.03 -3.23 -7.62
CA LEU A 80 -0.64 -4.20 -8.64
C LEU A 80 -1.84 -4.72 -9.42
N ASP A 81 -2.89 -5.12 -8.71
CA ASP A 81 -4.16 -5.55 -9.29
C ASP A 81 -5.30 -5.15 -8.34
N SER A 82 -6.12 -4.20 -8.78
CA SER A 82 -7.25 -3.72 -7.99
C SER A 82 -8.44 -4.67 -7.99
N GLN A 83 -8.53 -5.57 -8.98
CA GLN A 83 -9.63 -6.54 -9.11
C GLN A 83 -9.31 -7.82 -8.33
N ASN A 84 -8.08 -8.31 -8.46
CA ASN A 84 -7.60 -9.49 -7.74
C ASN A 84 -6.28 -9.20 -7.02
N PRO A 85 -6.31 -8.43 -5.91
CA PRO A 85 -5.10 -8.12 -5.15
C PRO A 85 -4.37 -9.40 -4.72
N PRO A 86 -3.05 -9.50 -4.93
CA PRO A 86 -2.28 -10.68 -4.57
C PRO A 86 -2.31 -10.92 -3.05
N SER A 87 -2.18 -12.20 -2.67
CA SER A 87 -1.87 -12.57 -1.29
C SER A 87 -0.51 -11.99 -0.84
N GLU A 88 -0.18 -12.11 0.44
CA GLU A 88 1.09 -11.58 0.97
C GLU A 88 2.30 -12.16 0.22
N LYS A 89 2.34 -13.48 0.09
CA LYS A 89 3.42 -14.18 -0.60
C LYS A 89 3.52 -13.75 -2.07
N GLU A 90 2.38 -13.73 -2.76
CA GLU A 90 2.31 -13.34 -4.17
C GLU A 90 2.70 -11.86 -4.37
N LEU A 91 2.39 -10.97 -3.43
CA LEU A 91 2.73 -9.55 -3.51
C LEU A 91 4.25 -9.36 -3.59
N ARG A 92 5.00 -10.07 -2.74
CA ARG A 92 6.48 -10.00 -2.77
C ARG A 92 7.02 -10.62 -4.04
N GLU A 93 6.53 -11.80 -4.42
CA GLU A 93 6.99 -12.49 -5.62
C GLU A 93 6.74 -11.65 -6.87
N ALA A 94 5.56 -11.04 -7.00
CA ALA A 94 5.21 -10.14 -8.09
C ALA A 94 6.17 -8.94 -8.18
N ILE A 95 6.49 -8.30 -7.06
CA ILE A 95 7.39 -7.14 -7.03
C ILE A 95 8.85 -7.55 -7.30
N VAL A 96 9.30 -8.69 -6.79
CA VAL A 96 10.64 -9.24 -7.08
C VAL A 96 10.77 -9.57 -8.56
N ASN A 97 9.77 -10.24 -9.13
CA ASN A 97 9.77 -10.62 -10.53
C ASN A 97 9.70 -9.38 -11.42
N MET A 98 8.85 -8.40 -11.10
CA MET A 98 8.81 -7.12 -11.83
C MET A 98 10.16 -6.41 -11.80
N ALA A 99 10.87 -6.41 -10.67
CA ALA A 99 12.18 -5.77 -10.58
C ALA A 99 13.28 -6.48 -11.40
N LYS A 100 13.18 -7.80 -11.57
CA LYS A 100 14.15 -8.61 -12.32
C LYS A 100 13.86 -8.64 -13.82
N GLU A 101 12.63 -8.94 -14.18
CA GLU A 101 12.21 -9.24 -15.55
C GLU A 101 11.71 -7.98 -16.29
N GLU A 102 11.14 -7.01 -15.56
CA GLU A 102 10.50 -5.80 -16.13
C GLU A 102 10.98 -4.50 -15.43
N PRO A 103 12.29 -4.18 -15.42
CA PRO A 103 12.84 -3.07 -14.63
C PRO A 103 12.21 -1.71 -14.95
N GLU A 104 11.85 -1.45 -16.21
CA GLU A 104 11.16 -0.20 -16.60
C GLU A 104 9.77 -0.09 -15.95
N LYS A 105 9.01 -1.19 -15.95
CA LYS A 105 7.70 -1.27 -15.31
C LYS A 105 7.82 -1.15 -13.80
N TYR A 106 8.86 -1.73 -13.20
CA TYR A 106 9.16 -1.54 -11.79
C TYR A 106 9.37 -0.06 -11.46
N ILE A 107 10.23 0.65 -12.21
CA ILE A 107 10.48 2.08 -11.98
C ILE A 107 9.22 2.92 -12.20
N ALA A 108 8.43 2.63 -13.25
CA ALA A 108 7.16 3.31 -13.49
C ALA A 108 6.17 3.08 -12.35
N THR A 109 6.06 1.85 -11.85
CA THR A 109 5.19 1.47 -10.72
C THR A 109 5.66 2.14 -9.43
N TRP A 110 6.97 2.21 -9.19
CA TRP A 110 7.54 2.90 -8.04
C TRP A 110 7.23 4.40 -8.08
N ARG A 111 7.43 5.06 -9.22
CA ARG A 111 7.05 6.48 -9.40
C ARG A 111 5.55 6.68 -9.19
N LYS A 112 4.71 5.80 -9.75
CA LYS A 112 3.26 5.84 -9.57
C LYS A 112 2.87 5.77 -8.10
N VAL A 113 3.40 4.80 -7.35
CA VAL A 113 3.06 4.64 -5.93
C VAL A 113 3.54 5.83 -5.09
N MET A 114 4.65 6.46 -5.46
CA MET A 114 5.14 7.66 -4.78
C MET A 114 4.12 8.79 -4.85
N MET A 115 3.54 9.04 -6.02
CA MET A 115 2.46 10.02 -6.17
C MET A 115 1.18 9.57 -5.47
N LEU A 116 0.79 8.31 -5.66
CA LEU A 116 -0.42 7.73 -5.08
C LEU A 116 -0.41 7.78 -3.54
N SER A 117 0.75 7.59 -2.92
CA SER A 117 0.90 7.59 -1.46
C SER A 117 0.53 8.93 -0.82
N ASN A 118 0.71 10.04 -1.54
CA ASN A 118 0.26 11.35 -1.05
C ASN A 118 -1.28 11.45 -1.01
N TYR A 119 -1.96 10.88 -2.01
CA TYR A 119 -3.41 10.83 -2.05
C TYR A 119 -3.97 9.80 -1.07
N TRP A 120 -3.28 8.68 -0.81
CA TRP A 120 -3.62 7.80 0.30
C TRP A 120 -3.59 8.55 1.64
N ASN A 121 -2.54 9.35 1.89
CA ASN A 121 -2.45 10.15 3.11
C ASN A 121 -3.61 11.15 3.23
N PHE A 122 -4.00 11.79 2.13
CA PHE A 122 -5.13 12.72 2.10
C PHE A 122 -6.44 12.01 2.45
N TRP A 123 -6.79 10.94 1.71
CA TRP A 123 -8.05 10.23 1.93
C TRP A 123 -8.10 9.52 3.28
N ALA A 124 -6.98 8.98 3.76
CA ALA A 124 -6.90 8.40 5.09
C ALA A 124 -7.29 9.41 6.19
N ARG A 125 -6.88 10.68 6.04
CA ARG A 125 -7.27 11.76 6.96
C ARG A 125 -8.71 12.19 6.76
N ALA A 126 -9.20 12.21 5.52
CA ALA A 126 -10.59 12.56 5.24
C ALA A 126 -11.58 11.52 5.82
N TYR A 127 -11.17 10.26 5.89
CA TYR A 127 -11.94 9.17 6.47
C TYR A 127 -11.59 8.87 7.94
N SER A 128 -10.70 9.64 8.57
CA SER A 128 -10.36 9.42 9.98
C SER A 128 -11.40 10.04 10.91
N VAL A 129 -11.72 9.32 11.99
CA VAL A 129 -12.55 9.78 13.12
C VAL A 129 -11.72 10.26 14.29
#